data_AF-A0A9W6XBC6-F1
#
_entry.id   AF-A0A9W6XBC6-F1
#
_cell.length_a   1.000
_cell.length_b   1.000
_cell.length_c   1.000
_cell.angle_alpha   90.00
_cell.angle_beta   90.00
_cell.angle_gamma   90.00
#
_symmetry.space_group_name_H-M   'P 1'
#
loop_
_entity.id
_entity.type
_entity.pdbx_description
1 polymer ?
#
loop_
_entity_poly.entity_id
_entity_poly.type
_entity_poly.pdbx_seq_one_letter_code
_entity_poly.pdbx_strand_id
1 'polypeptide(L)' 'MEAVGHLLSPATVDSLKVHKMSTVRAQLEDAMTNVEFVPPGATMLAQPMDVAVMADFKRECRELYAQ' A
#
# COMPACT_ATOMS: atom_id res chain seq x y z
N MET A 1 22.38 20.60 0.48
CA MET A 1 20.91 20.74 0.45
C MET A 1 20.36 19.55 1.22
N GLU A 2 19.98 19.77 2.47
CA GLU A 2 19.49 18.71 3.37
C GLU A 2 18.10 18.23 2.96
N ALA A 3 17.92 16.91 2.99
CA ALA A 3 16.73 16.21 2.55
C ALA A 3 15.58 16.41 3.55
N VAL A 4 14.61 17.24 3.18
CA VAL A 4 13.37 17.46 3.96
C VAL A 4 12.37 16.29 3.81
N GLY A 5 12.73 15.22 3.08
CA GLY A 5 11.84 14.08 2.77
C GLY A 5 11.68 13.02 3.87
N HIS A 6 12.26 13.18 5.06
CA HIS A 6 12.26 12.14 6.11
C HIS A 6 11.14 12.24 7.15
N LEU A 7 10.20 13.19 7.04
CA LEU A 7 9.18 13.40 8.08
C LEU A 7 7.85 12.67 7.84
N LEU A 8 7.62 12.10 6.64
CA LEU A 8 6.42 11.30 6.35
C LEU A 8 6.79 9.82 6.31
N SER A 9 6.04 8.98 7.03
CA SER A 9 6.15 7.52 6.93
C SER A 9 5.98 7.08 5.48
N PRO A 10 6.74 6.09 4.97
CA PRO A 10 6.58 5.60 3.60
C PRO A 10 5.14 5.18 3.32
N ALA A 11 4.65 5.43 2.11
CA ALA A 11 3.39 4.89 1.66
C ALA A 11 3.48 3.37 1.52
N THR A 12 2.53 2.65 2.09
CA THR A 12 2.51 1.19 2.06
C THR A 12 1.72 0.69 0.85
N VAL A 13 2.40 0.03 -0.09
CA VAL A 13 1.82 -0.47 -1.35
C VAL A 13 1.95 -1.98 -1.43
N ASP A 14 0.99 -2.68 -2.03
CA ASP A 14 1.10 -4.13 -2.23
C ASP A 14 2.23 -4.48 -3.22
N SER A 15 2.68 -5.74 -3.18
CA SER A 15 3.79 -6.22 -4.01
C SER A 15 3.41 -6.63 -5.43
N LEU A 16 2.27 -6.19 -5.99
CA LEU A 16 1.90 -6.54 -7.36
C LEU A 16 2.97 -6.08 -8.36
N LYS A 17 3.19 -6.89 -9.41
CA LYS A 17 4.23 -6.64 -10.42
C LYS A 17 4.10 -5.25 -11.05
N VAL A 18 2.86 -4.81 -11.30
CA VAL A 18 2.55 -3.50 -11.89
C VAL A 18 2.98 -2.34 -10.99
N HIS A 19 2.85 -2.46 -9.68
CA HIS A 19 3.28 -1.43 -8.72
C HIS A 19 4.81 -1.33 -8.56
N LYS A 20 5.54 -2.38 -8.96
CA LYS A 20 7.01 -2.45 -8.90
C LYS A 20 7.70 -2.09 -10.21
N MET A 21 6.95 -1.76 -11.26
CA MET A 21 7.52 -1.38 -12.55
C MET A 21 8.37 -0.10 -12.41
N SER A 22 9.45 -0.01 -13.19
CA SER A 22 10.35 1.14 -13.17
C SER A 22 9.65 2.45 -13.50
N THR A 23 8.67 2.42 -14.42
CA THR A 23 7.85 3.57 -14.78
C THR A 23 7.02 4.09 -13.60
N VAL A 24 6.46 3.18 -12.79
CA VAL A 24 5.70 3.55 -11.59
C VAL A 24 6.63 4.10 -10.51
N ARG A 25 7.79 3.47 -10.29
CA ARG A 25 8.79 3.97 -9.34
C ARG A 25 9.31 5.37 -9.70
N ALA A 26 9.60 5.61 -10.97
CA ALA A 26 10.05 6.92 -11.43
C ALA A 26 9.00 8.01 -11.17
N GLN A 27 7.71 7.71 -11.36
CA GLN A 27 6.63 8.67 -11.04
C GLN A 27 6.48 8.90 -9.54
N LEU A 28 6.65 7.87 -8.71
CA LEU A 28 6.61 8.02 -7.26
C LEU A 28 7.79 8.85 -6.74
N GLU A 29 8.97 8.66 -7.31
CA GLU A 29 10.17 9.47 -7.02
C GLU A 29 9.98 10.93 -7.44
N ASP A 30 9.45 11.19 -8.63
CA ASP A 30 9.11 12.55 -9.11
C ASP A 30 8.07 13.23 -8.21
N ALA A 31 7.11 12.47 -7.69
CA ALA A 31 6.14 12.91 -6.70
C ALA A 31 6.68 13.00 -5.26
N MET A 32 7.99 12.81 -5.04
CA MET A 32 8.63 12.79 -3.71
C MET A 32 7.97 11.83 -2.71
N THR A 33 7.41 10.73 -3.21
CA THR A 33 6.68 9.74 -2.43
C THR A 33 7.55 8.53 -2.17
N ASN A 34 7.96 8.33 -0.91
CA ASN A 34 8.65 7.12 -0.49
C ASN A 34 7.66 5.96 -0.36
N VAL A 35 8.04 4.76 -0.78
CA VAL A 35 7.16 3.58 -0.80
C VAL A 35 7.81 2.38 -0.13
N GLU A 36 7.04 1.71 0.72
CA GLU A 36 7.35 0.39 1.27
C GLU A 36 6.40 -0.65 0.67
N PHE A 37 6.95 -1.75 0.16
CA PHE A 37 6.17 -2.81 -0.47
C PHE A 37 5.84 -3.94 0.51
N VAL A 38 4.55 -4.19 0.74
CA VAL A 38 4.08 -5.29 1.59
C VAL A 38 4.36 -6.63 0.90
N PRO A 39 4.94 -7.63 1.58
CA PRO A 39 5.14 -8.96 1.01
C PRO A 39 3.84 -9.57 0.47
N PRO A 40 3.91 -10.37 -0.62
CA PRO A 40 2.74 -11.08 -1.13
C PRO A 40 2.07 -11.91 -0.02
N GLY A 41 0.74 -11.83 0.08
CA GLY A 41 -0.05 -12.54 1.10
C GLY A 41 -0.11 -11.86 2.47
N ALA A 42 0.70 -10.83 2.73
CA ALA A 42 0.69 -10.10 4.00
C ALA A 42 -0.17 -8.83 3.99
N THR A 43 -0.78 -8.47 2.86
CA THR A 43 -1.59 -7.25 2.69
C THR A 43 -2.70 -7.12 3.73
N MET A 44 -3.42 -8.22 3.98
CA MET A 44 -4.50 -8.26 4.97
C MET A 44 -4.02 -8.16 6.43
N LEU A 45 -2.72 -8.23 6.68
CA LEU A 45 -2.12 -8.17 8.02
C LEU A 45 -1.35 -6.86 8.25
N ALA A 46 -0.76 -6.30 7.20
CA ALA A 46 0.21 -5.22 7.31
C ALA A 46 -0.15 -3.96 6.51
N GLN A 47 -1.04 -4.03 5.51
CA GLN A 47 -1.41 -2.84 4.74
C GLN A 47 -2.53 -2.06 5.47
N PRO A 48 -2.33 -0.78 5.84
CA PRO A 48 -3.34 0.00 6.56
C PRO A 48 -4.67 0.12 5.80
N MET A 49 -4.61 0.18 4.48
CA MET A 49 -5.78 0.22 3.61
C MET A 49 -6.66 -1.04 3.79
N ASP A 50 -6.03 -2.21 3.93
CA ASP A 50 -6.74 -3.47 4.12
C ASP A 50 -7.18 -3.74 5.56
N VAL A 51 -6.33 -3.40 6.53
CA VAL A 51 -6.53 -3.70 7.96
C VAL A 51 -7.46 -2.70 8.64
N ALA A 52 -7.49 -1.45 8.17
CA ALA A 52 -8.31 -0.40 8.78
C ALA A 52 -9.41 0.08 7.82
N VAL A 53 -9.03 0.69 6.69
CA VAL A 53 -10.00 1.41 5.82
C VAL A 53 -11.02 0.47 5.19
N MET A 54 -10.56 -0.67 4.65
CA MET A 54 -11.41 -1.64 3.96
C MET A 54 -11.91 -2.76 4.88
N ALA A 55 -11.57 -2.73 6.18
CA ALA A 55 -11.85 -3.85 7.07
C ALA A 55 -13.34 -4.12 7.23
N ASP A 56 -14.13 -3.07 7.46
CA ASP A 56 -15.57 -3.15 7.64
C ASP A 56 -16.27 -3.58 6.35
N PHE A 57 -15.94 -2.95 5.23
CA PHE A 57 -16.44 -3.35 3.91
C PHE A 57 -16.17 -4.83 3.62
N LYS A 58 -14.94 -5.31 3.85
CA LYS A 58 -14.59 -6.71 3.63
C LYS A 58 -15.31 -7.65 4.60
N ARG A 59 -15.61 -7.22 5.83
CA ARG A 59 -16.39 -8.00 6.79
C ARG A 59 -17.82 -8.15 6.30
N GLU A 60 -18.47 -7.06 5.91
CA GLU A 60 -19.84 -7.07 5.38
C GLU A 60 -19.95 -7.94 4.13
N CYS A 61 -19.00 -7.84 3.19
CA CYS A 61 -18.99 -8.71 2.02
C CYS A 61 -18.87 -10.20 2.40
N ARG A 62 -18.06 -10.54 3.41
CA ARG A 62 -17.96 -11.94 3.86
C ARG A 62 -19.27 -12.43 4.48
N GLU A 63 -19.94 -11.61 5.27
CA GLU A 63 -21.24 -11.95 5.85
C GLU A 63 -22.32 -12.16 4.78
N LEU A 64 -22.29 -11.35 3.72
CA LEU A 64 -23.30 -11.41 2.65
C LEU A 64 -23.03 -12.50 1.59
N TYR A 65 -21.77 -12.77 1.28
CA TYR A 65 -21.40 -13.55 0.09
C TYR A 65 -20.56 -14.81 0.36
N ALA A 66 -20.11 -15.08 1.59
CA ALA A 66 -19.33 -16.28 1.90
C ALA A 66 -20.20 -17.51 2.24
N GLN A 67 -21.42 -17.59 1.69
CA GLN A 67 -22.24 -18.81 1.72
C GLN A 67 -21.66 -19.91 0.81
#